data_AF-A0A961EP92-F1
#
_entry.id   AF-A0A961EP92-F1
#
_cell.length_a   1.000
_cell.length_b   1.000
_cell.length_c   1.000
_cell.angle_alpha   90.00
_cell.angle_beta   90.00
_cell.angle_gamma   90.00
#
_symmetry.space_group_name_H-M   'P 1'
#
loop_
_entity.id
_entity.type
_entity.pdbx_description
1 polymer ?
#
loop_
_entity_poly.entity_id
_entity_poly.type
_entity_poly.pdbx_seq_one_letter_code
_entity_poly.pdbx_strand_id
1 'polypeptide(L)'
;TSGLAVPGPLPMRDGDDLTVADLITFFANPTRAYLRERLDVASPLEEELRPDAIPVDLDGLQSWQIGERLLSDLLAGKASVEIERAELQRGSLPPAALGYRLLVDIGPRADAIAAATGRILTDSPVAARSVDIDVEIGGGRRLVGSVQRVHDRAFVLPTYSTLSGKHRLEAWITLLALTAGTPAGAGPWTAHAIGRRGKDSCVANVGPIAPDLARTFLLELVELRDLGLSMPLAFAPKTSYDYAARLHQLKGRKETLALAAAREQWEKRFDNNDPSIALLYGPNPPLDIWLGPPSADEVWEFAGEAESLPSRLGHTAMRVFRPALLAGVGT
;
A
#
# COMPACT_ATOMS: atom_id res chain seq x y z
N THR A 1 4.28 28.22 -6.44
CA THR A 1 5.26 27.76 -7.45
C THR A 1 4.60 26.68 -8.26
N SER A 2 4.54 26.83 -9.59
CA SER A 2 4.06 25.77 -10.50
C SER A 2 5.01 24.57 -10.44
N GLY A 3 4.48 23.36 -10.57
CA GLY A 3 5.27 22.13 -10.59
C GLY A 3 6.14 21.96 -11.85
N LEU A 4 6.83 20.82 -11.95
CA LEU A 4 7.69 20.47 -13.07
C LEU A 4 6.90 20.39 -14.40
N ALA A 5 7.43 21.01 -15.46
CA ALA A 5 6.87 20.87 -16.80
C ALA A 5 7.37 19.57 -17.45
N VAL A 6 6.45 18.65 -17.73
CA VAL A 6 6.73 17.38 -18.41
C VAL A 6 6.23 17.46 -19.86
N PRO A 7 7.02 17.10 -20.87
CA PRO A 7 6.71 17.34 -22.29
C PRO A 7 5.59 16.43 -22.88
N GLY A 8 4.90 15.65 -22.06
CA GLY A 8 3.89 14.65 -22.47
C GLY A 8 4.35 13.22 -22.18
N PRO A 9 3.59 12.20 -22.65
CA PRO A 9 3.98 10.80 -22.51
C PRO A 9 5.36 10.54 -23.10
N LEU A 10 6.22 9.90 -22.32
CA LEU A 10 7.54 9.50 -22.77
C LEU A 10 7.44 8.11 -23.45
N PRO A 11 8.32 7.79 -24.41
CA PRO A 11 8.32 6.47 -25.05
C PRO A 11 8.41 5.35 -24.01
N MET A 12 7.68 4.26 -24.20
CA MET A 12 7.84 3.07 -23.36
C MET A 12 9.27 2.55 -23.50
N ARG A 13 9.87 2.13 -22.39
CA ARG A 13 11.16 1.44 -22.39
C ARG A 13 10.89 -0.05 -22.54
N ASP A 14 11.76 -0.75 -23.27
CA ASP A 14 11.81 -2.21 -23.18
C ASP A 14 12.06 -2.56 -21.71
N GLY A 15 11.14 -3.33 -21.13
CA GLY A 15 11.18 -3.65 -19.72
C GLY A 15 12.13 -4.81 -19.46
N ASP A 16 12.93 -4.68 -18.41
CA ASP A 16 13.62 -5.83 -17.81
C ASP A 16 12.65 -6.68 -16.99
N ASP A 17 13.18 -7.79 -16.45
CA ASP A 17 12.52 -8.53 -15.38
C ASP A 17 12.20 -7.61 -14.20
N LEU A 18 11.06 -7.86 -13.57
CA LEU A 18 10.52 -7.06 -12.49
C LEU A 18 10.50 -7.89 -11.21
N THR A 19 10.77 -7.28 -10.06
CA THR A 19 10.52 -7.98 -8.79
C THR A 19 9.12 -7.70 -8.24
N VAL A 20 8.58 -8.62 -7.45
CA VAL A 20 7.33 -8.37 -6.69
C VAL A 20 7.47 -7.12 -5.81
N ALA A 21 8.66 -6.89 -5.23
CA ALA A 21 8.96 -5.72 -4.41
C ALA A 21 8.93 -4.42 -5.22
N ASP A 22 9.42 -4.42 -6.47
CA ASP A 22 9.37 -3.25 -7.35
C ASP A 22 7.93 -2.86 -7.68
N LEU A 23 7.07 -3.85 -7.95
CA LEU A 23 5.66 -3.60 -8.22
C LEU A 23 4.94 -3.00 -7.00
N ILE A 24 5.16 -3.56 -5.81
CA ILE A 24 4.63 -3.00 -4.54
C ILE A 24 5.16 -1.58 -4.30
N THR A 25 6.47 -1.36 -4.49
CA THR A 25 7.12 -0.07 -4.29
C THR A 25 6.60 0.99 -5.25
N PHE A 26 6.42 0.65 -6.53
CA PHE A 26 5.82 1.52 -7.52
C PHE A 26 4.43 1.97 -7.08
N PHE A 27 3.55 1.01 -6.74
CA PHE A 27 2.19 1.35 -6.33
C PHE A 27 2.13 2.10 -5.01
N ALA A 28 3.12 1.98 -4.13
CA ALA A 28 3.17 2.77 -2.89
C ALA A 28 3.32 4.28 -3.14
N ASN A 29 3.99 4.69 -4.23
CA ASN A 29 4.05 6.08 -4.69
C ASN A 29 4.45 6.17 -6.18
N PRO A 30 3.48 6.08 -7.12
CA PRO A 30 3.78 6.11 -8.55
C PRO A 30 4.40 7.41 -9.03
N THR A 31 4.06 8.55 -8.39
CA THR A 31 4.67 9.84 -8.75
C THR A 31 6.16 9.86 -8.41
N ARG A 32 6.54 9.34 -7.24
CA ARG A 32 7.95 9.18 -6.86
C ARG A 32 8.68 8.24 -7.83
N ALA A 33 8.06 7.11 -8.18
CA ALA A 33 8.63 6.16 -9.12
C ALA A 33 8.86 6.82 -10.50
N TYR A 34 7.88 7.55 -11.03
CA TYR A 34 8.03 8.31 -12.28
C TYR A 34 9.20 9.31 -12.21
N LEU A 35 9.27 10.11 -11.14
CA LEU A 35 10.34 11.10 -11.00
C LEU A 35 11.73 10.44 -10.88
N ARG A 36 11.86 9.37 -10.10
CA ARG A 36 13.15 8.69 -9.87
C ARG A 36 13.55 7.77 -11.02
N GLU A 37 12.70 6.83 -11.39
CA GLU A 37 13.04 5.78 -12.37
C GLU A 37 12.96 6.28 -13.82
N ARG A 38 12.07 7.24 -14.11
CA ARG A 38 11.91 7.76 -15.47
C ARG A 38 12.68 9.05 -15.73
N LEU A 39 12.55 10.03 -14.84
CA LEU A 39 13.15 11.35 -15.06
C LEU A 39 14.54 11.51 -14.44
N ASP A 40 15.03 10.53 -13.68
CA ASP A 40 16.29 10.61 -12.92
C ASP A 40 16.35 11.84 -11.99
N VAL A 41 15.18 12.24 -11.48
CA VAL A 41 15.04 13.35 -10.55
C VAL A 41 15.00 12.78 -9.14
N ALA A 42 16.14 12.88 -8.45
CA ALA A 42 16.18 12.66 -7.02
C ALA A 42 15.29 13.72 -6.32
N SER A 43 14.33 13.28 -5.51
CA SER A 43 13.58 14.18 -4.64
C SER A 43 14.50 14.60 -3.49
N PRO A 44 14.90 15.88 -3.39
CA PRO A 44 15.88 16.33 -2.41
C PRO A 44 15.18 16.49 -1.06
N LEU A 45 14.98 15.39 -0.31
CA LEU A 45 14.48 15.41 1.07
C LEU A 45 14.78 14.10 1.85
N GLU A 46 15.80 13.33 1.44
CA GLU A 46 16.27 12.15 2.19
C GLU A 46 17.25 12.47 3.33
N GLU A 47 17.63 13.74 3.54
CA GLU A 47 18.35 14.12 4.74
C GLU A 47 17.38 14.19 5.93
N GLU A 48 17.17 13.05 6.59
CA GLU A 48 16.72 13.03 7.98
C GLU A 48 17.74 13.81 8.82
N LEU A 49 17.38 15.05 9.17
CA LEU A 49 18.04 15.80 10.24
C LEU A 49 18.02 14.94 11.50
N ARG A 50 19.18 14.36 11.85
CA ARG A 50 19.37 13.64 13.11
C ARG A 50 19.23 14.66 14.24
N PRO A 51 18.19 14.60 15.08
CA PRO A 51 18.07 15.54 16.19
C PRO A 51 19.10 15.14 17.25
N ASP A 52 20.06 16.01 17.56
CA ASP A 52 21.06 15.82 18.63
C ASP A 52 20.47 15.98 20.06
N ALA A 53 19.15 15.96 20.20
CA ALA A 53 18.44 16.13 21.47
C ALA A 53 17.42 15.01 21.72
N ILE A 54 17.31 14.58 22.98
CA ILE A 54 16.25 13.66 23.43
C ILE A 54 14.88 14.33 23.20
N PRO A 55 13.93 13.71 22.49
CA PRO A 55 12.63 14.32 22.22
C PRO A 55 11.86 14.60 23.52
N VAL A 56 11.48 15.87 23.72
CA VAL A 56 10.57 16.26 24.81
C VAL A 56 9.12 15.97 24.43
N ASP A 57 8.79 16.09 23.14
CA ASP A 57 7.55 15.64 22.51
C ASP A 57 7.90 14.79 21.29
N LEU A 58 7.18 13.70 21.09
CA LEU A 58 7.31 12.89 19.88
C LEU A 58 6.36 13.40 18.81
N ASP A 59 6.86 13.55 17.59
CA ASP A 59 5.98 13.73 16.45
C ASP A 59 5.24 12.41 16.10
N GLY A 60 4.32 12.50 15.13
CA GLY A 60 3.54 11.36 14.68
C GLY A 60 4.39 10.22 14.10
N LEU A 61 5.55 10.53 13.51
CA LEU A 61 6.45 9.56 12.89
C LEU A 61 7.23 8.79 13.96
N GLN A 62 7.80 9.49 14.95
CA GLN A 62 8.52 8.87 16.04
C GLN A 62 7.61 7.96 16.88
N SER A 63 6.39 8.43 17.18
CA SER A 63 5.36 7.61 17.86
C SER A 63 4.98 6.37 17.04
N TRP A 64 4.91 6.49 15.72
CA TRP A 64 4.66 5.35 14.84
C TRP A 64 5.83 4.36 14.84
N GLN A 65 7.09 4.82 14.75
CA GLN A 65 8.27 3.96 14.78
C GLN A 65 8.36 3.14 16.08
N ILE A 66 8.02 3.74 17.23
CA ILE A 66 7.96 3.04 18.52
C ILE A 66 6.86 1.97 18.49
N GLY A 67 5.67 2.30 17.99
CA GLY A 67 4.57 1.34 17.89
C GLY A 67 4.83 0.19 16.93
N GLU A 68 5.51 0.43 15.81
CA GLU A 68 5.92 -0.61 14.86
C GLU A 68 6.94 -1.57 15.47
N ARG A 69 7.91 -1.05 16.24
CA ARG A 69 8.86 -1.90 16.99
C ARG A 69 8.18 -2.71 18.09
N LEU A 70 7.31 -2.08 18.88
CA LEU A 70 6.54 -2.76 19.92
C LEU A 70 5.72 -3.91 19.32
N LEU A 71 5.04 -3.65 18.20
CA LEU A 71 4.31 -4.68 17.46
C LEU A 71 5.24 -5.82 17.00
N SER A 72 6.38 -5.49 16.39
CA SER A 72 7.36 -6.50 15.94
C SER A 72 7.84 -7.38 17.08
N ASP A 73 8.09 -6.80 18.26
CA ASP A 73 8.57 -7.52 19.43
C ASP A 73 7.47 -8.40 20.04
N LEU A 74 6.22 -7.94 20.07
CA LEU A 74 5.06 -8.73 20.48
C LEU A 74 4.84 -9.93 19.55
N LEU A 75 4.95 -9.73 18.23
CA LEU A 75 4.82 -10.80 17.24
C LEU A 75 5.95 -11.82 17.31
N ALA A 76 7.13 -11.41 17.76
CA ALA A 76 8.25 -12.30 18.05
C ALA A 76 8.09 -13.07 19.39
N GLY A 77 7.01 -12.83 20.13
CA GLY A 77 6.71 -13.52 21.38
C GLY A 77 7.51 -13.02 22.59
N LYS A 78 8.11 -11.83 22.52
CA LYS A 78 8.82 -11.24 23.66
C LYS A 78 7.86 -10.85 24.78
N ALA A 79 8.31 -10.96 26.03
CA ALA A 79 7.48 -10.57 27.17
C ALA A 79 7.39 -9.05 27.30
N SER A 80 6.23 -8.48 27.69
CA SER A 80 6.02 -7.03 27.76
C SER A 80 7.09 -6.28 28.56
N VAL A 81 7.58 -6.88 29.66
CA VAL A 81 8.66 -6.30 30.49
C VAL A 81 9.98 -6.19 29.74
N GLU A 82 10.28 -7.14 28.85
CA GLU A 82 11.48 -7.11 28.01
C GLU A 82 11.38 -6.02 26.95
N ILE A 83 10.19 -5.85 26.36
CA ILE A 83 9.95 -4.82 25.35
C ILE A 83 10.02 -3.41 25.96
N GLU A 84 9.38 -3.20 27.10
CA GLU A 84 9.45 -1.93 27.85
C GLU A 84 10.90 -1.59 28.20
N ARG A 85 11.67 -2.56 28.72
CA ARG A 85 13.08 -2.36 29.05
C ARG A 85 13.91 -2.01 27.81
N ALA A 86 13.66 -2.69 26.68
CA ALA A 86 14.37 -2.42 25.44
C ALA A 86 14.09 -1.00 24.94
N GLU A 87 12.85 -0.53 24.97
CA GLU A 87 12.49 0.83 24.54
C GLU A 87 13.05 1.91 25.48
N LEU A 88 13.07 1.67 26.80
CA LEU A 88 13.74 2.56 27.76
C LEU A 88 15.25 2.66 27.51
N GLN A 89 15.91 1.55 27.19
CA GLN A 89 17.35 1.51 26.92
C GLN A 89 17.74 2.17 25.59
N ARG A 90 16.84 2.23 24.61
CA ARG A 90 17.09 2.90 23.32
C ARG A 90 17.17 4.42 23.42
N GLY A 91 16.64 5.02 24.49
CA GLY A 91 16.60 6.48 24.65
C GLY A 91 15.67 7.20 23.66
N SER A 92 14.82 6.46 22.94
CA SER A 92 13.85 7.03 21.98
C SER A 92 12.55 7.50 22.66
N LEU A 93 12.34 7.14 23.93
CA LEU A 93 11.19 7.56 24.72
C LEU A 93 11.47 8.91 25.42
N PRO A 94 10.47 9.82 25.46
CA PRO A 94 10.53 10.99 26.32
C PRO A 94 10.76 10.62 27.79
N PRO A 95 11.45 11.46 28.57
CA PRO A 95 11.81 11.12 29.94
C PRO A 95 10.59 10.96 30.87
N ALA A 96 10.77 10.09 31.87
CA ALA A 96 9.85 9.90 33.00
C ALA A 96 8.39 9.60 32.58
N ALA A 97 7.43 10.32 33.15
CA ALA A 97 6.00 10.04 32.99
C ALA A 97 5.50 10.22 31.54
N LEU A 98 6.22 10.97 30.70
CA LEU A 98 5.83 11.19 29.30
C LEU A 98 6.06 9.94 28.45
N GLY A 99 7.22 9.29 28.60
CA GLY A 99 7.50 8.01 27.95
C GLY A 99 6.53 6.91 28.40
N TYR A 100 6.19 6.86 29.68
CA TYR A 100 5.21 5.90 30.19
C TYR A 100 3.81 6.12 29.60
N ARG A 101 3.34 7.37 29.53
CA ARG A 101 2.04 7.70 28.90
C ARG A 101 1.99 7.27 27.44
N LEU A 102 3.08 7.47 26.70
CA LEU A 102 3.18 7.01 25.32
C LEU A 102 3.01 5.49 25.22
N LEU A 103 3.69 4.71 26.07
CA LEU A 103 3.56 3.25 26.08
C LEU A 103 2.14 2.80 26.44
N VAL A 104 1.49 3.49 27.39
CA VAL A 104 0.08 3.26 27.75
C VAL A 104 -0.87 3.54 26.57
N ASP A 105 -0.54 4.49 25.70
CA ASP A 105 -1.34 4.81 24.52
C ASP A 105 -1.06 3.88 23.31
N ILE A 106 0.19 3.45 23.14
CA ILE A 106 0.63 2.63 22.00
C ILE A 106 0.36 1.15 22.25
N GLY A 107 0.64 0.66 23.47
CA GLY A 107 0.56 -0.75 23.85
C GLY A 107 -0.76 -1.41 23.48
N PRO A 108 -1.91 -0.90 23.94
CA PRO A 108 -3.21 -1.52 23.65
C PRO A 108 -3.51 -1.64 22.15
N ARG A 109 -3.03 -0.71 21.32
CA ARG A 109 -3.21 -0.76 19.87
C ARG A 109 -2.30 -1.82 19.24
N ALA A 110 -1.05 -1.92 19.69
CA ALA A 110 -0.12 -2.96 19.24
C ALA A 110 -0.62 -4.35 19.66
N ASP A 111 -1.11 -4.49 20.89
CA ASP A 111 -1.73 -5.71 21.41
C ASP A 111 -2.96 -6.11 20.60
N ALA A 112 -3.83 -5.16 20.23
CA ALA A 112 -5.00 -5.44 19.40
C ALA A 112 -4.62 -5.99 18.01
N ILE A 113 -3.52 -5.49 17.42
CA ILE A 113 -2.99 -6.00 16.14
C ILE A 113 -2.34 -7.37 16.33
N ALA A 114 -1.52 -7.55 17.37
CA ALA A 114 -0.87 -8.81 17.69
C ALA A 114 -1.89 -9.92 17.98
N ALA A 115 -2.95 -9.61 18.74
CA ALA A 115 -4.04 -10.53 19.03
C ALA A 115 -4.84 -10.90 17.76
N ALA A 116 -5.10 -9.95 16.86
CA ALA A 116 -5.74 -10.25 15.58
C ALA A 116 -4.86 -11.11 14.68
N THR A 117 -3.55 -10.85 14.67
CA THR A 117 -2.55 -11.65 13.96
C THR A 117 -2.51 -13.07 14.52
N GLY A 118 -2.44 -13.21 15.85
CA GLY A 118 -2.47 -14.50 16.54
C GLY A 118 -3.71 -15.32 16.18
N ARG A 119 -4.90 -14.70 16.11
CA ARG A 119 -6.13 -15.41 15.69
C ARG A 119 -6.04 -15.99 14.28
N ILE A 120 -5.37 -15.31 13.35
CA ILE A 120 -5.14 -15.81 11.97
C ILE A 120 -4.13 -16.96 12.00
N LEU A 121 -3.10 -16.85 12.85
CA LEU A 121 -2.02 -17.84 12.94
C LEU A 121 -2.37 -19.07 13.79
N THR A 122 -3.40 -19.02 14.63
CA THR A 122 -3.86 -20.20 15.39
C THR A 122 -4.22 -21.37 14.46
N ASP A 123 -4.76 -21.06 13.28
CA ASP A 123 -5.11 -22.04 12.26
C ASP A 123 -3.88 -22.52 11.45
N SER A 124 -2.70 -21.92 11.68
CA SER A 124 -1.45 -22.20 10.97
C SER A 124 -0.22 -22.06 11.89
N PRO A 125 0.06 -23.06 12.76
CA PRO A 125 1.15 -23.01 13.74
C PRO A 125 2.54 -23.12 13.12
N VAL A 126 2.65 -23.03 11.79
CA VAL A 126 3.90 -23.14 11.04
C VAL A 126 4.65 -21.81 11.11
N ALA A 127 5.95 -21.90 11.38
CA ALA A 127 6.83 -20.74 11.34
C ALA A 127 6.77 -20.04 9.97
N ALA A 128 6.89 -18.72 9.98
CA ALA A 128 6.95 -17.94 8.74
C ALA A 128 8.06 -18.46 7.83
N ARG A 129 7.77 -18.59 6.54
CA ARG A 129 8.73 -18.97 5.50
C ARG A 129 8.77 -17.97 4.36
N SER A 130 9.85 -18.08 3.59
CA SER A 130 10.01 -17.44 2.30
C SER A 130 9.39 -18.32 1.21
N VAL A 131 8.74 -17.70 0.22
CA VAL A 131 8.19 -18.39 -0.96
C VAL A 131 8.68 -17.70 -2.22
N ASP A 132 9.41 -18.44 -3.04
CA ASP A 132 9.91 -17.91 -4.30
C ASP A 132 8.79 -17.81 -5.33
N ILE A 133 8.80 -16.71 -6.06
CA ILE A 133 7.82 -16.33 -7.05
C ILE A 133 8.51 -16.29 -8.40
N ASP A 134 7.86 -16.89 -9.38
CA ASP A 134 8.28 -16.82 -10.77
C ASP A 134 7.06 -16.84 -11.69
N VAL A 135 6.77 -15.70 -12.33
CA VAL A 135 5.64 -15.52 -13.25
C VAL A 135 6.14 -14.97 -14.58
N GLU A 136 5.82 -15.63 -15.70
CA GLU A 136 6.00 -15.02 -17.01
C GLU A 136 4.98 -13.89 -17.21
N ILE A 137 5.46 -12.67 -17.46
CA ILE A 137 4.62 -11.47 -17.64
C ILE A 137 4.54 -10.97 -19.09
N GLY A 138 4.94 -11.81 -20.05
CA GLY A 138 4.86 -11.54 -21.49
C GLY A 138 6.09 -10.77 -22.03
N GLY A 139 6.28 -10.81 -23.35
CA GLY A 139 7.41 -10.12 -24.01
C GLY A 139 8.80 -10.64 -23.60
N GLY A 140 8.89 -11.86 -23.05
CA GLY A 140 10.12 -12.43 -22.51
C GLY A 140 10.48 -11.97 -21.10
N ARG A 141 9.66 -11.10 -20.48
CA ARG A 141 9.86 -10.59 -19.11
C ARG A 141 9.27 -11.53 -18.06
N ARG A 142 9.85 -11.50 -16.87
CA ARG A 142 9.39 -12.25 -15.70
C ARG A 142 9.14 -11.32 -14.52
N LEU A 143 8.14 -11.66 -13.71
CA LEU A 143 8.00 -11.16 -12.35
C LEU A 143 8.58 -12.20 -11.39
N VAL A 144 9.66 -11.84 -10.70
CA VAL A 144 10.42 -12.74 -9.82
C VAL A 144 10.53 -12.20 -8.39
N GLY A 145 11.05 -13.01 -7.48
CA GLY A 145 11.42 -12.58 -6.14
C GLY A 145 11.00 -13.58 -5.08
N SER A 146 10.99 -13.14 -3.82
CA SER A 146 10.59 -14.01 -2.71
C SER A 146 9.67 -13.26 -1.76
N VAL A 147 8.56 -13.90 -1.42
CA VAL A 147 7.55 -13.38 -0.48
C VAL A 147 7.86 -13.93 0.91
N GLN A 148 8.14 -13.02 1.84
CA GLN A 148 8.35 -13.33 3.26
C GLN A 148 7.01 -13.40 4.01
N ARG A 149 7.04 -13.81 5.28
CA ARG A 149 5.86 -13.82 6.19
C ARG A 149 4.71 -14.70 5.70
N VAL A 150 5.04 -15.81 5.05
CA VAL A 150 4.07 -16.81 4.65
C VAL A 150 3.97 -17.87 5.74
N HIS A 151 2.77 -18.04 6.30
CA HIS A 151 2.44 -19.06 7.28
C HIS A 151 1.55 -20.11 6.62
N ASP A 152 2.11 -21.30 6.37
CA ASP A 152 1.49 -22.33 5.51
C ASP A 152 1.11 -21.78 4.12
N ARG A 153 -0.17 -21.41 3.95
CA ARG A 153 -0.78 -20.84 2.73
C ARG A 153 -1.32 -19.41 2.91
N ALA A 154 -1.03 -18.76 4.03
CA ALA A 154 -1.47 -17.42 4.36
C ALA A 154 -0.30 -16.43 4.39
N PHE A 155 -0.34 -15.38 3.58
CA PHE A 155 0.52 -14.22 3.74
C PHE A 155 -0.06 -13.28 4.79
N VAL A 156 0.76 -12.86 5.76
CA VAL A 156 0.30 -12.03 6.88
C VAL A 156 1.15 -10.76 7.00
N LEU A 157 0.50 -9.60 6.85
CA LEU A 157 1.10 -8.26 6.90
C LEU A 157 0.52 -7.46 8.08
N PRO A 158 1.07 -7.64 9.30
CA PRO A 158 0.75 -6.77 10.42
C PRO A 158 1.54 -5.45 10.33
N THR A 159 0.90 -4.33 10.64
CA THR A 159 1.55 -3.02 10.77
C THR A 159 0.87 -2.19 11.84
N TYR A 160 1.63 -1.33 12.52
CA TYR A 160 1.10 -0.34 13.44
C TYR A 160 0.44 0.85 12.70
N SER A 161 0.38 0.85 11.38
CA SER A 161 -0.30 1.87 10.58
C SER A 161 -1.83 1.74 10.66
N THR A 162 -2.56 2.84 10.46
CA THR A 162 -4.01 2.74 10.19
C THR A 162 -4.21 1.98 8.89
N LEU A 163 -5.08 0.96 8.90
CA LEU A 163 -5.30 0.14 7.71
C LEU A 163 -5.90 0.99 6.59
N SER A 164 -5.31 0.93 5.39
CA SER A 164 -5.62 1.84 4.28
C SER A 164 -5.37 1.14 2.94
N GLY A 165 -5.68 1.82 1.83
CA GLY A 165 -5.48 1.34 0.47
C GLY A 165 -4.05 0.84 0.19
N LYS A 166 -3.02 1.45 0.80
CA LYS A 166 -1.62 1.01 0.65
C LYS A 166 -1.42 -0.45 1.10
N HIS A 167 -1.81 -0.76 2.33
CA HIS A 167 -1.62 -2.11 2.91
C HIS A 167 -2.51 -3.15 2.22
N ARG A 168 -3.73 -2.73 1.85
CA ARG A 168 -4.68 -3.56 1.11
C ARG A 168 -4.14 -3.91 -0.29
N LEU A 169 -3.50 -2.97 -0.97
CA LEU A 169 -2.88 -3.18 -2.27
C LEU A 169 -1.63 -4.07 -2.18
N GLU A 170 -0.81 -3.90 -1.14
CA GLU A 170 0.35 -4.76 -0.90
C GLU A 170 -0.07 -6.23 -0.68
N ALA A 171 -1.08 -6.46 0.16
CA ALA A 171 -1.65 -7.79 0.35
C ALA A 171 -2.25 -8.35 -0.95
N TRP A 172 -2.92 -7.52 -1.75
CA TRP A 172 -3.48 -7.93 -3.04
C TRP A 172 -2.40 -8.34 -4.05
N ILE A 173 -1.39 -7.49 -4.28
CA ILE A 173 -0.27 -7.80 -5.19
C ILE A 173 0.45 -9.08 -4.74
N THR A 174 0.67 -9.23 -3.43
CA THR A 174 1.33 -10.40 -2.86
C THR A 174 0.50 -11.67 -3.08
N LEU A 175 -0.83 -11.61 -2.89
CA LEU A 175 -1.72 -12.73 -3.18
C LEU A 175 -1.67 -13.13 -4.65
N LEU A 176 -1.72 -12.15 -5.55
CA LEU A 176 -1.65 -12.39 -7.00
C LEU A 176 -0.33 -13.08 -7.37
N ALA A 177 0.79 -12.56 -6.86
CA ALA A 177 2.11 -13.12 -7.07
C ALA A 177 2.24 -14.56 -6.54
N LEU A 178 1.82 -14.82 -5.30
CA LEU A 178 1.80 -16.17 -4.73
C LEU A 178 0.93 -17.13 -5.56
N THR A 179 -0.24 -16.67 -5.99
CA THR A 179 -1.20 -17.52 -6.68
C THR A 179 -0.79 -17.83 -8.12
N ALA A 180 -0.17 -16.88 -8.82
CA ALA A 180 0.27 -17.06 -10.21
C ALA A 180 1.69 -17.65 -10.32
N GLY A 181 2.55 -17.42 -9.32
CA GLY A 181 3.99 -17.68 -9.42
C GLY A 181 4.51 -18.84 -8.59
N THR A 182 3.62 -19.65 -8.01
CA THR A 182 3.98 -20.88 -7.29
C THR A 182 3.50 -22.11 -8.06
N PRO A 183 4.13 -23.30 -7.86
CA PRO A 183 3.74 -24.52 -8.55
C PRO A 183 2.26 -24.89 -8.33
N ALA A 184 1.67 -25.57 -9.33
CA ALA A 184 0.30 -26.05 -9.24
C ALA A 184 0.08 -26.90 -7.96
N GLY A 185 -0.97 -26.60 -7.21
CA GLY A 185 -1.30 -27.26 -5.93
C GLY A 185 -0.64 -26.66 -4.68
N ALA A 186 0.22 -25.63 -4.81
CA ALA A 186 0.79 -24.94 -3.66
C ALA A 186 -0.25 -24.13 -2.87
N GLY A 187 -1.26 -23.58 -3.56
CA GLY A 187 -2.42 -22.90 -2.96
C GLY A 187 -3.51 -23.86 -2.46
N PRO A 188 -4.74 -23.37 -2.19
CA PRO A 188 -5.18 -21.98 -2.36
C PRO A 188 -4.47 -21.03 -1.38
N TRP A 189 -4.05 -19.87 -1.87
CA TRP A 189 -3.40 -18.85 -1.06
C TRP A 189 -4.39 -17.83 -0.52
N THR A 190 -4.11 -17.27 0.65
CA THR A 190 -4.81 -16.10 1.20
C THR A 190 -3.81 -15.02 1.61
N ALA A 191 -4.27 -13.78 1.67
CA ALA A 191 -3.47 -12.66 2.16
C ALA A 191 -4.26 -11.85 3.20
N HIS A 192 -3.57 -11.42 4.25
CA HIS A 192 -4.16 -10.73 5.39
C HIS A 192 -3.36 -9.47 5.72
N ALA A 193 -3.96 -8.30 5.58
CA ALA A 193 -3.36 -7.05 6.07
C ALA A 193 -4.03 -6.63 7.39
N ILE A 194 -3.24 -6.44 8.43
CA ILE A 194 -3.72 -6.09 9.76
C ILE A 194 -3.14 -4.74 10.16
N GLY A 195 -4.00 -3.80 10.52
CA GLY A 195 -3.59 -2.48 10.97
C GLY A 195 -4.53 -1.90 11.99
N ARG A 196 -4.25 -0.67 12.43
CA ARG A 196 -5.09 0.06 13.38
C ARG A 196 -6.42 0.47 12.76
N ARG A 197 -7.46 0.50 13.59
CA ARG A 197 -8.72 1.20 13.38
C ARG A 197 -9.10 1.91 14.69
N GLY A 198 -8.65 3.15 14.83
CA GLY A 198 -8.83 3.89 16.08
C GLY A 198 -8.02 3.27 17.23
N LYS A 199 -8.71 2.73 18.23
CA LYS A 199 -8.11 2.00 19.37
C LYS A 199 -8.06 0.48 19.14
N ASP A 200 -8.81 -0.03 18.17
CA ASP A 200 -8.86 -1.45 17.82
C ASP A 200 -7.95 -1.78 16.62
N SER A 201 -7.93 -3.04 16.23
CA SER A 201 -7.37 -3.51 14.96
C SER A 201 -8.46 -3.70 13.90
N CYS A 202 -8.03 -3.72 12.65
CA CYS A 202 -8.83 -4.08 11.49
C CYS A 202 -8.02 -5.05 10.64
N VAL A 203 -8.70 -6.04 10.08
CA VAL A 203 -8.13 -7.08 9.24
C VAL A 203 -8.78 -6.97 7.87
N ALA A 204 -7.98 -6.84 6.83
CA ALA A 204 -8.41 -7.03 5.44
C ALA A 204 -7.98 -8.42 4.99
N ASN A 205 -8.95 -9.25 4.63
CA ASN A 205 -8.72 -10.60 4.13
C ASN A 205 -8.93 -10.63 2.62
N VAL A 206 -8.09 -11.39 1.91
CA VAL A 206 -8.17 -11.47 0.45
C VAL A 206 -7.94 -12.90 -0.01
N GLY A 207 -8.75 -13.30 -1.00
CA GLY A 207 -8.65 -14.60 -1.63
C GLY A 207 -9.44 -15.70 -0.90
N PRO A 208 -9.32 -16.95 -1.39
CA PRO A 208 -8.48 -17.36 -2.52
C PRO A 208 -9.01 -16.88 -3.89
N ILE A 209 -8.13 -16.84 -4.88
CA ILE A 209 -8.43 -16.51 -6.27
C ILE A 209 -7.91 -17.60 -7.21
N ALA A 210 -8.54 -17.79 -8.37
CA ALA A 210 -8.09 -18.75 -9.37
C ALA A 210 -6.75 -18.31 -10.00
N PRO A 211 -5.80 -19.23 -10.28
CA PRO A 211 -4.50 -18.91 -10.88
C PRO A 211 -4.56 -18.09 -12.18
N ASP A 212 -5.49 -18.42 -13.09
CA ASP A 212 -5.62 -17.68 -14.35
C ASP A 212 -6.06 -16.23 -14.12
N LEU A 213 -7.04 -16.01 -13.22
CA LEU A 213 -7.45 -14.65 -12.84
C LEU A 213 -6.34 -13.91 -12.10
N ALA A 214 -5.59 -14.61 -11.24
CA ALA A 214 -4.45 -14.01 -10.55
C ALA A 214 -3.41 -13.51 -11.54
N ARG A 215 -3.08 -14.32 -12.55
CA ARG A 215 -2.16 -13.92 -13.63
C ARG A 215 -2.69 -12.73 -14.41
N THR A 216 -3.96 -12.75 -14.82
CA THR A 216 -4.58 -11.63 -15.54
C THR A 216 -4.50 -10.32 -14.75
N PHE A 217 -4.91 -10.31 -13.49
CA PHE A 217 -4.86 -9.07 -12.69
C PHE A 217 -3.45 -8.63 -12.36
N LEU A 218 -2.49 -9.55 -12.26
CA LEU A 218 -1.09 -9.21 -12.08
C LEU A 218 -0.51 -8.52 -13.33
N LEU A 219 -0.85 -9.01 -14.52
CA LEU A 219 -0.47 -8.39 -15.80
C LEU A 219 -1.05 -6.98 -15.93
N GLU A 220 -2.32 -6.78 -15.57
CA GLU A 220 -2.97 -5.47 -15.55
C GLU A 220 -2.23 -4.45 -14.65
N LEU A 221 -1.71 -4.90 -13.51
CA LEU A 221 -0.92 -4.06 -12.61
C LEU A 221 0.48 -3.75 -13.18
N VAL A 222 1.09 -4.71 -13.88
CA VAL A 222 2.37 -4.49 -14.60
C VAL A 222 2.19 -3.48 -15.73
N GLU A 223 1.14 -3.60 -16.54
CA GLU A 223 0.82 -2.64 -17.60
C GLU A 223 0.59 -1.23 -17.05
N LEU A 224 -0.14 -1.11 -15.94
CA LEU A 224 -0.33 0.17 -15.25
C LEU A 224 0.98 0.75 -14.72
N ARG A 225 1.90 -0.10 -14.25
CA ARG A 225 3.25 0.35 -13.87
C ARG A 225 3.99 0.91 -15.07
N ASP A 226 4.03 0.18 -16.17
CA ASP A 226 4.76 0.58 -17.37
C ASP A 226 4.17 1.89 -17.97
N LEU A 227 2.84 2.05 -17.92
CA LEU A 227 2.16 3.30 -18.24
C LEU A 227 2.56 4.44 -17.28
N GLY A 228 2.56 4.18 -15.97
CA GLY A 228 2.92 5.15 -14.94
C GLY A 228 4.40 5.57 -14.95
N LEU A 229 5.26 4.78 -15.59
CA LEU A 229 6.65 5.16 -15.90
C LEU A 229 6.78 5.90 -17.23
N SER A 230 5.75 5.89 -18.07
CA SER A 230 5.72 6.64 -19.32
C SER A 230 5.09 8.02 -19.13
N MET A 231 4.10 8.13 -18.25
CA MET A 231 3.43 9.38 -17.88
C MET A 231 2.98 9.36 -16.41
N PRO A 232 2.84 10.53 -15.75
CA PRO A 232 2.35 10.57 -14.38
C PRO A 232 0.97 9.93 -14.21
N LEU A 233 0.94 8.82 -13.48
CA LEU A 233 -0.27 8.07 -13.20
C LEU A 233 -1.20 8.84 -12.25
N ALA A 234 -2.50 8.89 -12.58
CA ALA A 234 -3.53 9.50 -11.74
C ALA A 234 -3.91 8.59 -10.55
N PHE A 235 -2.96 8.36 -9.65
CA PHE A 235 -3.11 7.38 -8.58
C PHE A 235 -2.36 7.78 -7.30
N ALA A 236 -3.05 7.66 -6.18
CA ALA A 236 -2.47 7.62 -4.84
C ALA A 236 -3.16 6.52 -4.03
N PRO A 237 -2.43 5.61 -3.36
CA PRO A 237 -3.02 4.40 -2.79
C PRO A 237 -4.22 4.62 -1.89
N LYS A 238 -4.18 5.64 -1.02
CA LYS A 238 -5.26 5.88 -0.07
C LYS A 238 -6.43 6.58 -0.76
N THR A 239 -6.18 7.67 -1.47
CA THR A 239 -7.21 8.40 -2.22
C THR A 239 -7.92 7.54 -3.26
N SER A 240 -7.17 6.78 -4.06
CA SER A 240 -7.74 5.88 -5.08
C SER A 240 -8.51 4.72 -4.46
N TYR A 241 -8.06 4.18 -3.31
CA TYR A 241 -8.83 3.16 -2.59
C TYR A 241 -10.14 3.72 -2.06
N ASP A 242 -10.14 4.90 -1.43
CA ASP A 242 -11.36 5.50 -0.88
C ASP A 242 -12.39 5.80 -1.97
N TYR A 243 -11.94 6.24 -3.15
CA TYR A 243 -12.79 6.34 -4.34
C TYR A 243 -13.39 4.98 -4.71
N ALA A 244 -12.55 3.98 -4.96
CA ALA A 244 -12.98 2.70 -5.50
C ALA A 244 -13.86 1.92 -4.52
N ALA A 245 -13.48 1.88 -3.24
CA ALA A 245 -14.24 1.23 -2.18
C ALA A 245 -15.62 1.88 -2.03
N ARG A 246 -15.69 3.22 -2.08
CA ARG A 246 -16.97 3.93 -1.98
C ARG A 246 -17.87 3.67 -3.19
N LEU A 247 -17.31 3.69 -4.40
CA LEU A 247 -18.06 3.40 -5.62
C LEU A 247 -18.57 1.96 -5.64
N HIS A 248 -17.71 1.01 -5.26
CA HIS A 248 -18.06 -0.40 -5.11
C HIS A 248 -19.20 -0.63 -4.12
N GLN A 249 -19.12 -0.05 -2.92
CA GLN A 249 -20.19 -0.13 -1.91
C GLN A 249 -21.53 0.41 -2.42
N LEU A 250 -21.49 1.43 -3.29
CA LEU A 250 -22.68 2.03 -3.87
C LEU A 250 -23.17 1.30 -5.13
N LYS A 251 -22.48 0.24 -5.56
CA LYS A 251 -22.72 -0.54 -6.78
C LYS A 251 -22.65 0.34 -8.03
N GLY A 252 -21.60 1.16 -8.15
CA GLY A 252 -21.42 2.06 -9.28
C GLY A 252 -22.34 3.30 -9.28
N ARG A 253 -23.24 3.42 -8.30
CA ARG A 253 -24.18 4.54 -8.21
C ARG A 253 -23.53 5.71 -7.48
N LYS A 254 -23.90 6.94 -7.87
CA LYS A 254 -23.51 8.17 -7.17
C LYS A 254 -22.00 8.37 -7.06
N GLU A 255 -21.34 8.38 -8.20
CA GLU A 255 -19.90 8.66 -8.34
C GLU A 255 -19.45 9.94 -7.62
N THR A 256 -20.33 10.95 -7.53
CA THR A 256 -20.11 12.17 -6.72
C THR A 256 -19.76 11.89 -5.25
N LEU A 257 -20.31 10.84 -4.63
CA LEU A 257 -19.97 10.45 -3.26
C LEU A 257 -18.62 9.74 -3.17
N ALA A 258 -18.22 9.01 -4.22
CA ALA A 258 -16.89 8.41 -4.31
C ALA A 258 -15.82 9.50 -4.50
N LEU A 259 -16.09 10.48 -5.35
CA LEU A 259 -15.25 11.68 -5.51
C LEU A 259 -15.12 12.48 -4.21
N ALA A 260 -16.21 12.64 -3.46
CA ALA A 260 -16.16 13.33 -2.17
C ALA A 260 -15.24 12.61 -1.16
N ALA A 261 -15.28 11.28 -1.10
CA ALA A 261 -14.40 10.48 -0.24
C ALA A 261 -12.93 10.63 -0.69
N ALA A 262 -12.66 10.53 -1.99
CA ALA A 262 -11.33 10.72 -2.56
C ALA A 262 -10.77 12.12 -2.24
N ARG A 263 -11.59 13.16 -2.38
CA ARG A 263 -11.20 14.55 -2.11
C ARG A 263 -10.92 14.78 -0.63
N GLU A 264 -11.72 14.19 0.26
CA GLU A 264 -11.45 14.23 1.71
C GLU A 264 -10.09 13.60 2.03
N GLN A 265 -9.79 12.42 1.48
CA GLN A 265 -8.52 11.74 1.68
C GLN A 265 -7.35 12.55 1.10
N TRP A 266 -7.51 13.11 -0.10
CA TRP A 266 -6.49 13.89 -0.78
C TRP A 266 -6.15 15.19 -0.03
N GLU A 267 -7.16 15.99 0.30
CA GLU A 267 -6.98 17.38 0.76
C GLU A 267 -7.03 17.54 2.27
N LYS A 268 -7.83 16.74 2.98
CA LYS A 268 -8.02 16.86 4.45
C LYS A 268 -7.19 15.87 5.24
N ARG A 269 -6.84 14.72 4.65
CA ARG A 269 -5.92 13.72 5.23
C ARG A 269 -4.50 13.85 4.68
N PHE A 270 -4.25 14.91 3.91
CA PHE A 270 -2.94 15.33 3.43
C PHE A 270 -2.20 14.29 2.58
N ASP A 271 -2.93 13.47 1.80
CA ASP A 271 -2.28 12.57 0.81
C ASP A 271 -1.62 13.39 -0.32
N ASN A 272 -2.06 14.64 -0.52
CA ASN A 272 -1.45 15.59 -1.44
C ASN A 272 -0.18 16.28 -0.90
N ASN A 273 0.16 16.08 0.37
CA ASN A 273 1.36 16.63 1.02
C ASN A 273 2.53 15.64 0.93
N ASP A 274 2.79 15.13 -0.27
CA ASP A 274 3.98 14.31 -0.57
C ASP A 274 5.00 15.15 -1.35
N PRO A 275 6.30 15.10 -1.02
CA PRO A 275 7.32 15.88 -1.73
C PRO A 275 7.38 15.62 -3.23
N SER A 276 7.10 14.38 -3.67
CA SER A 276 7.11 13.98 -5.08
C SER A 276 5.90 14.56 -5.81
N ILE A 277 4.73 14.59 -5.16
CA ILE A 277 3.54 15.29 -5.66
C ILE A 277 3.80 16.80 -5.75
N ALA A 278 4.41 17.38 -4.71
CA ALA A 278 4.73 18.81 -4.66
C ALA A 278 5.72 19.22 -5.76
N LEU A 279 6.72 18.38 -6.03
CA LEU A 279 7.71 18.62 -7.09
C LEU A 279 7.07 18.57 -8.48
N LEU A 280 6.17 17.62 -8.73
CA LEU A 280 5.54 17.46 -10.04
C LEU A 280 4.41 18.46 -10.29
N TYR A 281 3.55 18.72 -9.32
CA TYR A 281 2.31 19.48 -9.51
C TYR A 281 2.26 20.83 -8.77
N GLY A 282 3.29 21.13 -7.96
CA GLY A 282 3.28 22.25 -7.02
C GLY A 282 2.73 21.84 -5.65
N PRO A 283 2.94 22.65 -4.59
CA PRO A 283 2.61 22.26 -3.21
C PRO A 283 1.11 22.11 -2.98
N ASN A 284 0.70 21.02 -2.31
CA ASN A 284 -0.69 20.71 -1.93
C ASN A 284 -1.70 20.92 -3.06
N PRO A 285 -1.51 20.30 -4.24
CA PRO A 285 -2.41 20.51 -5.37
C PRO A 285 -3.82 19.97 -5.04
N PRO A 286 -4.89 20.57 -5.58
CA PRO A 286 -6.24 20.02 -5.44
C PRO A 286 -6.37 18.70 -6.21
N LEU A 287 -7.38 17.89 -5.90
CA LEU A 287 -7.56 16.59 -6.58
C LEU A 287 -7.82 16.75 -8.09
N ASP A 288 -8.27 17.95 -8.50
CA ASP A 288 -8.60 18.33 -9.88
C ASP A 288 -7.47 18.07 -10.90
N ILE A 289 -6.21 17.96 -10.46
CA ILE A 289 -5.08 17.55 -11.32
C ILE A 289 -5.29 16.18 -12.00
N TRP A 290 -6.16 15.34 -11.45
CA TRP A 290 -6.44 13.97 -11.91
C TRP A 290 -7.89 13.75 -12.34
N LEU A 291 -8.72 14.81 -12.38
CA LEU A 291 -10.16 14.71 -12.71
C LEU A 291 -10.49 14.93 -14.19
N GLY A 292 -9.49 15.24 -15.03
CA GLY A 292 -9.66 15.31 -16.48
C GLY A 292 -9.98 13.93 -17.11
N PRO A 293 -10.43 13.91 -18.37
CA PRO A 293 -10.74 12.67 -19.08
C PRO A 293 -9.48 11.81 -19.29
N PRO A 294 -9.60 10.47 -19.30
CA PRO A 294 -8.50 9.56 -19.59
C PRO A 294 -8.01 9.67 -21.04
N SER A 295 -6.70 9.48 -21.25
CA SER A 295 -6.19 9.14 -22.58
C SER A 295 -6.63 7.72 -22.98
N ALA A 296 -6.45 7.35 -24.25
CA ALA A 296 -6.77 5.99 -24.72
C ALA A 296 -6.06 4.91 -23.88
N ASP A 297 -4.79 5.11 -23.53
CA ASP A 297 -4.00 4.15 -22.75
C ASP A 297 -4.43 4.06 -21.27
N GLU A 298 -5.11 5.10 -20.76
CA GLU A 298 -5.66 5.13 -19.40
C GLU A 298 -7.07 4.56 -19.30
N VAL A 299 -7.75 4.35 -20.44
CA VAL A 299 -9.09 3.76 -20.46
C VAL A 299 -8.99 2.29 -20.07
N TRP A 300 -9.47 1.98 -18.88
CA TRP A 300 -9.75 0.61 -18.51
C TRP A 300 -11.01 0.09 -19.23
N GLU A 301 -10.84 -0.74 -20.25
CA GLU A 301 -11.93 -1.22 -21.12
C GLU A 301 -13.02 -2.00 -20.37
N PHE A 302 -12.66 -2.70 -19.29
CA PHE A 302 -13.62 -3.41 -18.42
C PHE A 302 -14.50 -2.50 -17.55
N ALA A 303 -14.34 -1.17 -17.64
CA ALA A 303 -15.24 -0.19 -17.02
C ALA A 303 -16.61 -0.12 -17.76
N GLY A 304 -16.61 -0.38 -19.07
CA GLY A 304 -17.75 -0.11 -19.96
C GLY A 304 -19.03 -0.90 -19.68
N GLU A 305 -18.95 -1.99 -18.92
CA GLU A 305 -20.12 -2.85 -18.65
C GLU A 305 -20.87 -2.50 -17.35
N ALA A 306 -20.32 -1.63 -16.48
CA ALA A 306 -20.95 -1.39 -15.17
C ALA A 306 -20.92 0.05 -14.65
N GLU A 307 -19.94 0.88 -15.03
CA GLU A 307 -19.70 2.17 -14.37
C GLU A 307 -19.18 3.22 -15.36
N SER A 308 -19.92 4.31 -15.55
CA SER A 308 -19.40 5.49 -16.28
C SER A 308 -18.34 6.15 -15.41
N LEU A 309 -17.06 5.96 -15.73
CA LEU A 309 -15.93 6.58 -15.05
C LEU A 309 -15.53 7.87 -15.79
N PRO A 310 -15.71 9.07 -15.21
CA PRO A 310 -15.52 10.32 -15.95
C PRO A 310 -14.07 10.82 -15.97
N SER A 311 -13.17 10.22 -15.18
CA SER A 311 -11.84 10.77 -14.93
C SER A 311 -10.71 9.74 -14.98
N ARG A 312 -9.49 10.24 -15.22
CA ARG A 312 -8.22 9.49 -15.11
C ARG A 312 -8.10 8.77 -13.77
N LEU A 313 -8.40 9.48 -12.67
CA LEU A 313 -8.43 8.89 -11.33
C LEU A 313 -9.43 7.73 -11.25
N GLY A 314 -10.64 7.90 -11.77
CA GLY A 314 -11.68 6.88 -11.71
C GLY A 314 -11.26 5.60 -12.44
N HIS A 315 -10.76 5.73 -13.67
CA HIS A 315 -10.27 4.59 -14.44
C HIS A 315 -9.12 3.87 -13.73
N THR A 316 -8.11 4.61 -13.27
CA THR A 316 -6.94 4.00 -12.62
C THR A 316 -7.31 3.36 -11.27
N ALA A 317 -8.10 4.05 -10.45
CA ALA A 317 -8.54 3.54 -9.16
C ALA A 317 -9.36 2.25 -9.31
N MET A 318 -10.29 2.20 -10.26
CA MET A 318 -11.10 1.01 -10.48
C MET A 318 -10.32 -0.12 -11.13
N ARG A 319 -9.41 0.16 -12.06
CA ARG A 319 -8.50 -0.86 -12.65
C ARG A 319 -7.67 -1.55 -11.58
N VAL A 320 -7.14 -0.80 -10.61
CA VAL A 320 -6.34 -1.35 -9.50
C VAL A 320 -7.21 -2.07 -8.46
N PHE A 321 -8.27 -1.42 -7.98
CA PHE A 321 -8.96 -1.87 -6.76
C PHE A 321 -10.24 -2.67 -7.01
N ARG A 322 -10.92 -2.55 -8.17
CA ARG A 322 -12.18 -3.30 -8.39
C ARG A 322 -11.98 -4.82 -8.32
N PRO A 323 -10.95 -5.43 -8.95
CA PRO A 323 -10.69 -6.86 -8.79
C PRO A 323 -10.45 -7.27 -7.34
N ALA A 324 -9.63 -6.47 -6.63
CA ALA A 324 -9.34 -6.62 -5.22
C ALA A 324 -10.63 -6.58 -4.35
N LEU A 325 -11.48 -5.58 -4.55
CA LEU A 325 -12.72 -5.40 -3.79
C LEU A 325 -13.69 -6.56 -4.00
N LEU A 326 -13.82 -7.06 -5.24
CA LEU A 326 -14.60 -8.25 -5.56
C LEU A 326 -14.04 -9.53 -4.91
N ALA A 327 -12.72 -9.60 -4.71
CA ALA A 327 -12.02 -10.69 -4.02
C ALA A 327 -12.00 -10.55 -2.48
N GLY A 328 -12.69 -9.55 -1.91
CA GLY A 328 -12.84 -9.37 -0.47
C GLY A 328 -11.95 -8.31 0.18
N VAL A 329 -11.05 -7.67 -0.58
CA VAL A 329 -10.09 -6.65 -0.06
C VAL A 329 -10.77 -5.51 0.70
N GLY A 330 -12.05 -5.21 0.43
CA GLY A 330 -12.78 -4.09 1.04
C GLY A 330 -13.59 -4.41 2.30
N THR A 331 -13.62 -5.68 2.70
CA THR A 331 -14.33 -6.12 3.92
C THR A 331 -13.50 -5.90 5.19
#